data_AF-N6U6P2-F1
#
_entry.id   AF-N6U6P2-F1
#
_cell.length_a   1.000
_cell.length_b   1.000
_cell.length_c   1.000
_cell.angle_alpha   90.00
_cell.angle_beta   90.00
_cell.angle_gamma   90.00
#
_symmetry.space_group_name_H-M   'P 1'
#
loop_
_entity.id
_entity.type
_entity.pdbx_description
1 polymer ?
#
loop_
_entity_poly.entity_id
_entity_poly.type
_entity_poly.pdbx_seq_one_letter_code
_entity_poly.pdbx_strand_id
1 'polypeptide(L)'
;MDRARWSYVLDALTNHLRSFAIDGCRLDVRENIAFQGKGEQTRFIHEHFPLTGCAIAVEFKKFFMDEWTGEPDIEVLEKLRSIIASTVPLLEHILESGQ
;
A
#
# COMPACT_ATOMS: atom_id res chain seq x y z
N MET A 1 10.15 0.98 -10.76
CA MET A 1 9.04 0.14 -11.25
C MET A 1 8.70 0.51 -12.67
N ASP A 2 8.58 -0.48 -13.57
CA ASP A 2 8.01 -0.29 -14.90
C ASP A 2 6.51 -0.05 -14.80
N ARG A 3 6.07 1.16 -15.17
CA ARG A 3 4.67 1.59 -15.09
C ARG A 3 3.79 0.95 -16.16
N ALA A 4 4.34 0.73 -17.36
CA ALA A 4 3.57 0.11 -18.43
C ALA A 4 3.16 -1.31 -18.04
N ARG A 5 4.03 -1.99 -17.29
CA ARG A 5 3.75 -3.34 -16.80
C ARG A 5 2.89 -3.37 -15.54
N TRP A 6 3.19 -2.56 -14.53
CA TRP A 6 2.64 -2.77 -13.18
C TRP A 6 1.55 -1.77 -12.76
N SER A 7 1.16 -0.84 -13.64
CA SER A 7 0.11 0.14 -13.33
C SER A 7 -1.20 -0.51 -12.89
N TYR A 8 -1.64 -1.58 -13.55
CA TYR A 8 -2.89 -2.27 -13.19
C TYR A 8 -2.91 -2.78 -11.73
N VAL A 9 -1.77 -3.25 -11.21
CA VAL A 9 -1.65 -3.68 -9.80
C VAL A 9 -1.72 -2.48 -8.87
N LEU A 10 -0.97 -1.42 -9.17
CA LEU A 10 -0.92 -0.24 -8.31
C LEU A 10 -2.26 0.52 -8.29
N ASP A 11 -2.92 0.65 -9.44
CA ASP A 11 -4.20 1.34 -9.57
C ASP A 11 -5.27 0.60 -8.78
N ALA A 12 -5.32 -0.72 -8.88
CA ALA A 12 -6.25 -1.53 -8.13
C ALA A 12 -5.99 -1.46 -6.62
N LEU A 13 -4.73 -1.60 -6.18
CA LEU A 13 -4.35 -1.44 -4.78
C LEU A 13 -4.76 -0.06 -4.24
N THR A 14 -4.46 1.00 -4.99
CA THR A 14 -4.78 2.38 -4.59
C THR A 14 -6.29 2.58 -4.49
N ASN A 15 -7.06 2.12 -5.48
CA ASN A 15 -8.51 2.27 -5.49
C ASN A 15 -9.18 1.47 -4.37
N HIS A 16 -8.68 0.25 -4.11
CA HIS A 16 -9.16 -0.58 -3.00
C HIS A 16 -8.95 0.12 -1.66
N LEU A 17 -7.73 0.58 -1.38
CA LEU A 17 -7.44 1.29 -0.14
C LEU A 17 -8.27 2.59 0.00
N ARG A 18 -8.47 3.35 -1.08
CA ARG A 18 -9.34 4.56 -1.08
C ARG A 18 -10.82 4.26 -0.84
N SER A 19 -11.25 3.02 -1.00
CA SER A 19 -12.65 2.62 -0.80
C SER A 19 -13.03 2.56 0.68
N PHE A 20 -12.04 2.41 1.57
CA PHE A 20 -12.26 2.33 3.01
C PHE A 20 -12.38 3.69 3.67
N ALA A 21 -13.05 3.69 4.82
CA ALA A 21 -13.12 4.80 5.75
C ALA A 21 -12.82 4.33 7.17
N ILE A 22 -12.18 5.20 7.94
CA ILE A 22 -11.97 5.04 9.39
C ILE A 22 -12.71 6.20 10.06
N ASP A 23 -13.63 5.87 10.96
CA ASP A 23 -14.42 6.84 11.75
C ASP A 23 -15.12 7.89 10.88
N GLY A 24 -15.67 7.44 9.75
CA GLY A 24 -16.38 8.29 8.79
C GLY A 24 -15.49 9.05 7.81
N CYS A 25 -14.16 8.99 7.98
CA CYS A 25 -13.19 9.64 7.09
C CYS A 25 -12.61 8.64 6.09
N ARG A 26 -12.78 8.91 4.79
CA ARG A 26 -12.15 8.09 3.73
C ARG A 26 -10.63 8.21 3.81
N LEU A 27 -9.93 7.10 3.54
CA LEU A 27 -8.48 7.10 3.50
C LEU A 27 -7.97 7.95 2.32
N ASP A 28 -7.09 8.91 2.62
CA ASP A 28 -6.35 9.66 1.60
C ASP A 28 -5.11 8.86 1.20
N VAL A 29 -5.22 8.14 0.09
CA VAL A 29 -4.14 7.32 -0.47
C VAL A 29 -3.57 8.04 -1.67
N ARG A 30 -2.27 8.31 -1.66
CA ARG A 30 -1.56 8.99 -2.74
C ARG A 30 -0.25 8.30 -3.02
N GLU A 31 0.25 8.53 -4.23
CA GLU A 31 1.52 7.98 -4.66
C GLU A 31 2.62 9.06 -4.62
N ASN A 32 3.80 8.68 -4.12
CA ASN A 32 5.06 9.45 -4.22
C ASN A 32 5.02 10.89 -3.67
N ILE A 33 4.24 11.13 -2.60
CA ILE A 33 4.13 12.45 -1.98
C ILE A 33 5.33 12.77 -1.09
N ALA A 34 5.51 12.01 0.00
CA ALA A 34 6.62 12.20 0.93
C ALA A 34 7.83 11.33 0.55
N PHE A 35 7.56 10.08 0.11
CA PHE A 35 8.60 9.12 -0.27
C PHE A 35 8.29 8.49 -1.62
N GLN A 36 9.32 8.30 -2.44
CA GLN A 36 9.20 7.75 -3.79
C GLN A 36 9.46 6.23 -3.85
N GLY A 37 9.52 5.56 -2.70
CA GLY A 37 9.78 4.12 -2.63
C GLY A 37 11.08 3.68 -3.30
N LYS A 38 12.17 4.48 -3.21
CA LYS A 38 13.49 4.20 -3.83
C LYS A 38 14.48 3.48 -2.90
N GLY A 39 13.98 2.85 -1.84
CA GLY A 39 14.81 2.07 -0.91
C GLY A 39 15.50 0.88 -1.59
N GLU A 40 16.50 0.31 -0.93
CA GLU A 40 17.28 -0.80 -1.50
C GLU A 40 16.42 -2.01 -1.87
N GLN A 41 15.42 -2.36 -1.05
CA GLN A 41 14.59 -3.52 -1.33
C GLN A 41 13.75 -3.36 -2.61
N THR A 42 13.14 -2.20 -2.82
CA THR A 42 12.36 -1.94 -4.04
C THR A 42 13.26 -1.88 -5.26
N ARG A 43 14.44 -1.25 -5.15
CA ARG A 43 15.45 -1.21 -6.21
C ARG A 43 15.93 -2.62 -6.58
N PHE A 44 16.34 -3.41 -5.60
CA PHE A 44 16.82 -4.77 -5.78
C PHE A 44 15.81 -5.63 -6.55
N ILE A 45 14.53 -5.60 -6.14
CA ILE A 45 13.47 -6.36 -6.81
C ILE A 45 13.29 -5.90 -8.25
N HIS A 46 13.22 -4.59 -8.51
CA HIS A 46 12.99 -4.09 -9.87
C HIS A 46 14.21 -4.30 -10.79
N GLU A 47 15.43 -4.39 -10.25
CA GLU A 47 16.65 -4.69 -11.00
C GLU A 47 16.82 -6.18 -11.31
N HIS A 48 16.56 -7.05 -10.34
CA HIS A 48 16.82 -8.50 -10.46
C HIS A 48 15.60 -9.29 -10.97
N PHE A 49 14.39 -8.76 -10.78
CA PHE A 49 13.14 -9.39 -11.19
C PHE A 49 12.25 -8.41 -11.98
N PRO A 50 12.76 -7.75 -13.03
CA PRO A 50 12.03 -6.68 -13.73
C PRO A 50 10.71 -7.17 -14.35
N LEU A 51 10.62 -8.46 -14.65
CA LEU A 51 9.45 -9.08 -15.27
C LEU A 51 8.51 -9.76 -14.26
N THR A 52 9.00 -10.18 -13.11
CA THR A 52 8.21 -11.02 -12.19
C THR A 52 8.03 -10.39 -10.81
N GLY A 53 8.77 -9.33 -10.49
CA GLY A 53 8.75 -8.65 -9.21
C GLY A 53 8.14 -7.25 -9.29
N CYS A 54 7.12 -7.01 -8.46
CA CYS A 54 6.55 -5.70 -8.23
C CYS A 54 6.67 -5.33 -6.74
N ALA A 55 7.73 -4.61 -6.37
CA ALA A 55 7.86 -4.08 -5.02
C ALA A 55 7.18 -2.70 -4.89
N ILE A 56 6.26 -2.57 -3.93
CA ILE A 56 5.54 -1.34 -3.60
C ILE A 56 5.85 -0.99 -2.14
N ALA A 57 6.41 0.19 -1.89
CA ALA A 57 6.61 0.70 -0.55
C ALA A 57 5.35 1.41 -0.07
N VAL A 58 4.78 0.98 1.05
CA VAL A 58 3.60 1.61 1.66
C VAL A 58 4.04 2.41 2.88
N GLU A 59 3.58 3.65 2.95
CA GLU A 59 3.84 4.56 4.06
C GLU A 59 2.53 4.92 4.75
N PHE A 60 2.55 4.95 6.08
CA PHE A 60 1.41 5.37 6.90
C PHE A 60 1.74 6.67 7.61
N LYS A 61 0.86 7.67 7.46
CA LYS A 61 0.81 8.78 8.41
C LYS A 61 0.36 8.24 9.77
N LYS A 62 0.98 8.69 10.85
CA LYS A 62 0.75 8.24 12.22
C LYS A 62 -0.52 8.82 12.86
N PHE A 63 -1.61 8.94 12.09
CA PHE A 63 -2.90 9.41 12.63
C PHE A 63 -3.53 8.41 13.61
N PHE A 64 -2.99 7.19 13.68
CA PHE A 64 -3.39 6.13 14.60
C PHE A 64 -2.70 6.22 15.97
N MET A 65 -1.93 7.26 16.26
CA MET A 65 -1.24 7.42 17.54
C MET A 65 -1.02 8.88 17.91
N ASP A 66 -0.81 9.14 19.20
CA ASP A 66 -0.20 10.38 19.65
C ASP A 66 1.32 10.29 19.42
N GLU A 67 1.85 11.18 18.57
CA GLU A 67 3.27 11.16 18.20
C GLU A 67 4.22 11.63 19.31
N TRP A 68 3.71 12.33 20.33
CA TRP A 68 4.49 12.85 21.45
C TRP A 68 4.59 11.85 22.60
N THR A 69 3.47 11.20 22.94
CA THR A 69 3.45 10.18 24.00
C THR A 69 3.84 8.80 23.47
N GLY A 70 3.64 8.55 22.17
CA GLY A 70 3.85 7.25 21.55
C GLY A 70 2.67 6.29 21.75
N GLU A 71 1.58 6.72 22.38
CA GLU A 71 0.42 5.86 22.66
C GLU A 71 -0.45 5.68 21.41
N PRO A 72 -0.72 4.43 20.99
CA PRO A 72 -1.55 4.16 19.82
C PRO A 72 -3.04 4.13 20.16
N ASP A 73 -3.86 4.55 19.19
CA ASP A 73 -5.26 4.19 19.09
C ASP A 73 -5.36 2.75 18.55
N ILE A 74 -5.65 1.82 19.45
CA ILE A 74 -5.73 0.39 19.15
C ILE A 74 -6.87 0.07 18.18
N GLU A 75 -7.99 0.80 18.25
CA GLU A 75 -9.13 0.55 17.38
C GLU A 75 -8.81 0.95 15.94
N VAL A 76 -8.17 2.11 15.75
CA VAL A 76 -7.70 2.56 14.44
C VAL A 76 -6.64 1.62 13.89
N LEU A 77 -5.71 1.13 14.72
CA LEU A 77 -4.70 0.16 14.30
C LEU A 77 -5.30 -1.16 13.82
N GLU A 78 -6.31 -1.71 14.51
CA GLU A 78 -6.95 -2.95 14.10
C GLU A 78 -7.79 -2.79 12.82
N LYS A 79 -8.41 -1.62 12.63
CA LYS A 79 -9.04 -1.25 11.35
C LYS A 79 -8.00 -1.18 10.23
N LEU A 80 -6.87 -0.50 10.44
CA LEU A 80 -5.77 -0.42 9.47
C LEU A 80 -5.21 -1.80 9.13
N ARG A 81 -4.98 -2.66 10.12
CA ARG A 81 -4.51 -4.03 9.93
C ARG A 81 -5.48 -4.82 9.05
N SER A 82 -6.77 -4.73 9.32
CA SER A 82 -7.82 -5.42 8.55
C SER A 82 -7.88 -4.91 7.11
N ILE A 83 -7.77 -3.60 6.90
CA ILE A 83 -7.73 -2.98 5.57
C ILE A 83 -6.52 -3.47 4.78
N ILE A 84 -5.32 -3.48 5.38
CA ILE A 84 -4.11 -3.98 4.71
C ILE A 84 -4.20 -5.48 4.45
N ALA A 85 -4.70 -6.28 5.39
CA ALA A 85 -4.90 -7.71 5.15
C ALA A 85 -5.84 -7.97 3.96
N SER A 86 -6.85 -7.13 3.77
CA SER A 86 -7.78 -7.26 2.63
C SER A 86 -7.13 -7.01 1.26
N THR A 87 -5.93 -6.41 1.19
CA THR A 87 -5.22 -6.24 -0.08
C THR A 87 -4.66 -7.56 -0.61
N VAL A 88 -4.37 -8.53 0.25
CA VAL A 88 -3.78 -9.82 -0.14
C VAL A 88 -4.67 -10.57 -1.14
N PRO A 89 -5.94 -10.91 -0.83
CA PRO A 89 -6.79 -11.65 -1.78
C PRO A 89 -7.05 -10.86 -3.06
N LEU A 90 -7.10 -9.52 -2.99
CA LEU A 90 -7.21 -8.67 -4.16
C LEU A 90 -5.98 -8.81 -5.08
N LEU A 91 -4.78 -8.69 -4.51
CA LEU A 91 -3.53 -8.76 -5.26
C LEU A 91 -3.32 -10.15 -5.86
N GLU A 92 -3.64 -11.22 -5.12
CA GLU A 92 -3.63 -12.60 -5.63
C GLU A 92 -4.53 -12.72 -6.87
N HIS A 93 -5.79 -12.30 -6.75
CA HIS A 93 -6.75 -12.36 -7.86
C HIS A 93 -6.29 -11.57 -9.09
N ILE A 94 -5.74 -10.38 -8.89
CA ILE A 94 -5.26 -9.52 -9.97
C ILE A 94 -4.04 -10.12 -10.68
N LEU A 95 -3.11 -10.70 -9.91
CA LEU A 95 -1.91 -11.32 -10.48
C LEU A 95 -2.23 -12.61 -11.24
N GLU A 96 -3.25 -13.37 -10.79
CA GLU A 96 -3.76 -14.54 -11.52
C GLU A 96 -4.51 -14.16 -12.80
N SER A 97 -5.27 -13.06 -12.76
CA SER A 97 -6.10 -12.60 -13.89
C SER A 97 -5.34 -11.74 -14.91
N GLY A 98 -4.16 -11.24 -14.54
CA GLY A 98 -3.30 -10.40 -15.37
C GLY A 98 -2.27 -11.16 -16.22
N GLN A 99 -2.40 -12.48 -16.31
CA GLN A 99 -1.65 -13.37 -17.22
C GLN A 99 -2.45 -13.74 -18.47
#